data_AF-J6FA48-F1
#
_entry.id   AF-J6FA48-F1
#
_cell.length_a   1.000
_cell.length_b   1.000
_cell.length_c   1.000
_cell.angle_alpha   90.00
_cell.angle_beta   90.00
_cell.angle_gamma   90.00
#
_symmetry.space_group_name_H-M   'P 1'
#
loop_
_entity.id
_entity.type
_entity.pdbx_description
1 polymer ?
#
loop_
_entity_poly.entity_id
_entity_poly.type
_entity_poly.pdbx_seq_one_letter_code
_entity_poly.pdbx_strand_id
1 'polypeptide(L)'
;MSAPAPTVDSIPASHEPIKAALLGGGLFATNSYVPSLALVPGLSVSTIWSRSPESASKLAAKAKETGLPNSPSPEVKSGPDGLDAILADDSIRAIIMVLPLGVQPELIRRAWKAGKHVISEKPVGRDVEQASQLVEEYEREWAPKGLVWRVAENFAHEPFLHRAARLLASPQVGPVLYYRMNFETVLLDGASYHATTWRTVPDYQGGFLLDGGVHWAAVLRCVLPPAYLPTTITAHKALHRSHMPPHDTLVGLALPSPSATGEPQGSFAPGAGTMDLKDMPVQPGRSAPVGSFTLSWALPDTARESRAQNELRVTCAHATLTLINKGRSWRLELRGEEGGEVADVTEEGPVSGVARELAEFAAAIAGENGVNNGEPRAALWDVGFVEAALESDGKPREIGVKLAV
;
A
#
# COMPACT_ATOMS: atom_id res chain seq x y z
N MET A 1 5.99 -12.31 -25.31
CA MET A 1 5.23 -11.35 -26.15
C MET A 1 4.50 -10.40 -25.21
N SER A 2 4.87 -9.12 -25.20
CA SER A 2 4.24 -8.14 -24.31
C SER A 2 2.90 -7.71 -24.91
N ALA A 3 1.80 -8.06 -24.25
CA ALA A 3 0.50 -7.46 -24.55
C ALA A 3 0.59 -5.93 -24.36
N PRO A 4 -0.15 -5.13 -25.15
CA PRO A 4 -0.19 -3.68 -24.98
C PRO A 4 -0.63 -3.33 -23.56
N ALA A 5 0.00 -2.29 -22.98
CA ALA A 5 -0.44 -1.75 -21.70
C ALA A 5 -1.89 -1.25 -21.85
N PRO A 6 -2.78 -1.47 -20.86
CA PRO A 6 -4.10 -0.88 -20.90
C PRO A 6 -3.97 0.64 -21.07
N THR A 7 -4.68 1.20 -22.04
CA THR A 7 -4.77 2.64 -22.26
C THR A 7 -5.56 3.25 -21.12
N VAL A 8 -4.87 3.61 -20.05
CA VAL A 8 -5.37 4.55 -19.06
C VAL A 8 -5.20 5.93 -19.70
N ASP A 9 -6.30 6.66 -19.87
CA ASP A 9 -6.24 8.03 -20.37
C ASP A 9 -5.37 8.90 -19.44
N SER A 10 -4.78 9.95 -19.98
CA SER A 10 -4.03 10.91 -19.17
C SER A 10 -4.91 11.46 -18.04
N ILE A 11 -4.33 11.60 -16.85
CA ILE A 11 -5.01 12.19 -15.70
C ILE A 11 -4.96 13.71 -15.88
N PRO A 12 -6.10 14.41 -16.05
CA PRO A 12 -6.10 15.84 -16.27
C PRO A 12 -5.42 16.60 -15.13
N ALA A 13 -4.74 17.70 -15.45
CA ALA A 13 -4.17 18.61 -14.47
C ALA A 13 -4.89 19.97 -14.53
N SER A 14 -5.22 20.53 -13.37
CA SER A 14 -5.85 21.85 -13.20
C SER A 14 -4.85 22.97 -12.85
N HIS A 15 -3.56 22.65 -12.79
CA HIS A 15 -2.48 23.56 -12.39
C HIS A 15 -1.31 23.51 -13.39
N GLU A 16 -0.42 24.49 -13.32
CA GLU A 16 0.82 24.46 -14.10
C GLU A 16 1.71 23.26 -13.69
N PRO A 17 2.44 22.63 -14.62
CA PRO A 17 3.26 21.47 -14.31
C PRO A 17 4.32 21.77 -13.25
N ILE A 18 4.35 20.98 -12.19
CA ILE A 18 5.35 21.10 -11.13
C ILE A 18 6.65 20.44 -11.61
N LYS A 19 7.71 21.26 -11.73
CA LYS A 19 9.03 20.77 -12.11
C LYS A 19 9.62 19.90 -11.00
N ALA A 20 9.97 18.66 -11.34
CA ALA A 20 10.38 17.63 -10.40
C ALA A 20 11.66 16.90 -10.84
N ALA A 21 12.38 16.35 -9.87
CA ALA A 21 13.45 15.39 -10.13
C ALA A 21 13.04 13.97 -9.73
N LEU A 22 13.37 13.00 -10.58
CA LEU A 22 13.19 11.57 -10.31
C LEU A 22 14.51 10.96 -9.83
N LEU A 23 14.57 10.58 -8.55
CA LEU A 23 15.74 9.95 -7.94
C LEU A 23 15.55 8.43 -7.90
N GLY A 24 16.39 7.70 -8.64
CA GLY A 24 16.45 6.23 -8.61
C GLY A 24 16.29 5.60 -9.98
N GLY A 25 17.39 5.12 -10.56
CA GLY A 25 17.43 4.42 -11.86
C GLY A 25 17.07 2.93 -11.80
N GLY A 26 16.18 2.51 -10.89
CA GLY A 26 15.89 1.11 -10.59
C GLY A 26 14.85 0.45 -11.50
N LEU A 27 14.60 -0.85 -11.27
CA LEU A 27 13.60 -1.63 -12.02
C LEU A 27 12.19 -1.03 -11.90
N PHE A 28 11.78 -0.64 -10.69
CA PHE A 28 10.44 -0.09 -10.47
C PHE A 28 10.27 1.29 -11.11
N ALA A 29 11.32 2.13 -11.06
CA ALA A 29 11.32 3.41 -11.76
C ALA A 29 11.14 3.23 -13.28
N THR A 30 11.83 2.25 -13.85
CA THR A 30 11.80 1.93 -15.28
C THR A 30 10.45 1.34 -15.72
N ASN A 31 9.93 0.38 -14.94
CA ASN A 31 8.79 -0.44 -15.34
C ASN A 31 7.43 0.13 -14.93
N SER A 32 7.41 1.01 -13.94
CA SER A 32 6.17 1.54 -13.35
C SER A 32 6.13 3.07 -13.38
N TYR A 33 7.12 3.76 -12.79
CA TYR A 33 7.07 5.23 -12.72
C TYR A 33 7.15 5.92 -14.07
N VAL A 34 8.11 5.56 -14.95
CA VAL A 34 8.23 6.23 -16.26
C VAL A 34 6.95 6.09 -17.10
N PRO A 35 6.36 4.88 -17.27
CA PRO A 35 5.05 4.75 -17.92
C PRO A 35 3.94 5.55 -17.23
N SER A 36 3.88 5.56 -15.89
CA SER A 36 2.86 6.29 -15.14
C SER A 36 3.02 7.81 -15.24
N LEU A 37 4.23 8.34 -15.20
CA LEU A 37 4.53 9.77 -15.36
C LEU A 37 4.11 10.30 -16.73
N ALA A 38 4.11 9.45 -17.76
CA ALA A 38 3.57 9.81 -19.07
C ALA A 38 2.08 10.16 -19.03
N LEU A 39 1.35 9.66 -18.04
CA LEU A 39 -0.08 9.89 -17.83
C LEU A 39 -0.36 11.08 -16.89
N VAL A 40 0.67 11.72 -16.32
CA VAL A 40 0.52 12.75 -15.28
C VAL A 40 1.13 14.08 -15.76
N PRO A 41 0.43 14.84 -16.62
CA PRO A 41 0.91 16.13 -17.13
C PRO A 41 1.09 17.20 -16.04
N GLY A 42 0.52 17.01 -14.85
CA GLY A 42 0.74 17.88 -13.69
C GLY A 42 2.17 17.85 -13.14
N LEU A 43 3.00 16.88 -13.55
CA LEU A 43 4.42 16.80 -13.20
C LEU A 43 5.29 16.98 -14.45
N SER A 44 6.36 17.75 -14.32
CA SER A 44 7.40 17.89 -15.35
C SER A 44 8.72 17.35 -14.81
N VAL A 45 9.06 16.11 -15.17
CA VAL A 45 10.30 15.47 -14.70
C VAL A 45 11.48 16.03 -15.50
N SER A 46 12.10 17.09 -15.00
CA SER A 46 13.19 17.77 -15.69
C SER A 46 14.55 17.12 -15.49
N THR A 47 14.69 16.31 -14.45
CA THR A 47 15.98 15.74 -14.07
C THR A 47 15.79 14.32 -13.57
N ILE A 48 16.64 13.42 -14.04
CA ILE A 48 16.75 12.05 -13.57
C ILE A 48 18.11 11.88 -12.90
N TRP A 49 18.09 11.23 -11.73
CA TRP A 49 19.30 10.95 -10.98
C TRP A 49 19.37 9.49 -10.55
N SER A 50 20.59 8.98 -10.46
CA SER A 50 20.91 7.73 -9.78
C SER A 50 22.30 7.82 -9.17
N ARG A 51 22.61 6.93 -8.23
CA ARG A 51 23.97 6.81 -7.69
C ARG A 51 25.00 6.55 -8.78
N SER A 52 24.66 5.73 -9.78
CA SER A 52 25.52 5.44 -10.94
C SER A 52 25.09 6.24 -12.18
N PRO A 53 26.05 6.78 -12.96
CA PRO A 53 25.75 7.45 -14.23
C PRO A 53 25.03 6.55 -15.24
N GLU A 54 25.38 5.26 -15.25
CA GLU A 54 24.81 4.28 -16.17
C GLU A 54 23.30 4.07 -15.91
N SER A 55 22.89 3.88 -14.65
CA SER A 55 21.48 3.69 -14.32
C SER A 55 20.66 4.96 -14.59
N ALA A 56 21.21 6.15 -14.32
CA ALA A 56 20.54 7.41 -14.60
C ALA A 56 20.34 7.59 -16.12
N SER A 57 21.38 7.35 -16.92
CA SER A 57 21.32 7.42 -18.38
C SER A 57 20.33 6.42 -18.98
N LYS A 58 20.30 5.17 -18.50
CA LYS A 58 19.35 4.15 -18.95
C LYS A 58 17.90 4.56 -18.70
N LEU A 59 17.61 5.08 -17.50
CA LEU A 59 16.26 5.53 -17.16
C LEU A 59 15.86 6.77 -17.99
N ALA A 60 16.77 7.72 -18.20
CA ALA A 60 16.52 8.89 -19.03
C ALA A 60 16.28 8.53 -20.51
N ALA A 61 17.00 7.54 -21.04
CA ALA A 61 16.71 7.00 -22.37
C ALA A 61 15.30 6.41 -22.44
N LYS A 62 14.87 5.68 -21.40
CA LYS A 62 13.51 5.14 -21.34
C LYS A 62 12.45 6.25 -21.25
N ALA A 63 12.69 7.27 -20.41
CA ALA A 63 11.81 8.45 -20.31
C ALA A 63 11.65 9.17 -21.65
N LYS A 64 12.75 9.31 -22.41
CA LYS A 64 12.75 9.89 -23.74
C LYS A 64 11.96 9.04 -24.75
N GLU A 65 12.15 7.72 -24.73
CA GLU A 65 11.41 6.79 -25.59
C GLU A 65 9.90 6.83 -25.29
N THR A 66 9.53 6.87 -24.00
CA THR A 66 8.14 6.98 -23.55
C THR A 66 7.52 8.33 -23.87
N GLY A 67 8.31 9.40 -23.95
CA GLY A 67 7.85 10.75 -24.26
C GLY A 67 7.14 11.41 -23.07
N LEU A 68 7.87 11.64 -21.98
CA LEU A 68 7.29 12.31 -20.80
C LEU A 68 6.72 13.71 -21.14
N PRO A 69 5.56 14.07 -20.58
CA PRO A 69 4.95 15.38 -20.80
C PRO A 69 5.84 16.49 -20.21
N ASN A 70 5.85 17.64 -20.88
CA ASN A 70 6.55 18.87 -20.46
C ASN A 70 8.08 18.81 -20.37
N SER A 71 8.68 17.61 -20.31
CA SER A 71 10.12 17.40 -20.33
C SER A 71 10.49 16.06 -21.00
N PRO A 72 10.40 15.97 -22.34
CA PRO A 72 10.65 14.73 -23.08
C PRO A 72 12.13 14.31 -23.11
N SER A 73 13.04 15.11 -22.56
CA SER A 73 14.47 14.78 -22.45
C SER A 73 15.02 15.32 -21.14
N PRO A 74 14.76 14.62 -20.01
CA PRO A 74 15.24 15.04 -18.69
C PRO A 74 16.77 15.08 -18.64
N GLU A 75 17.32 16.05 -17.92
CA GLU A 75 18.76 16.10 -17.62
C GLU A 75 19.19 14.88 -16.81
N VAL A 76 20.37 14.36 -17.10
CA VAL A 76 20.97 13.26 -16.34
C VAL A 76 21.94 13.83 -15.34
N LYS A 77 21.74 13.51 -14.06
CA LYS A 77 22.69 13.77 -12.98
C LYS A 77 23.01 12.47 -12.25
N SER A 78 24.14 12.39 -11.56
CA SER A 78 24.51 11.20 -10.81
C SER A 78 25.46 11.49 -9.66
N GLY A 79 25.57 10.54 -8.73
CA GLY A 79 26.46 10.65 -7.58
C GLY A 79 26.11 11.80 -6.61
N PRO A 80 26.97 12.06 -5.62
CA PRO A 80 26.75 13.11 -4.62
C PRO A 80 26.61 14.51 -5.23
N ASP A 81 27.54 14.91 -6.11
CA ASP A 81 27.53 16.25 -6.72
C ASP A 81 26.26 16.49 -7.56
N GLY A 82 25.79 15.46 -8.27
CA GLY A 82 24.55 15.52 -9.03
C GLY A 82 23.32 15.67 -8.15
N LEU A 83 23.33 15.07 -6.96
CA LEU A 83 22.25 15.23 -5.98
C LEU A 83 22.29 16.64 -5.37
N ASP A 84 23.47 17.13 -5.01
CA ASP A 84 23.65 18.48 -4.45
C ASP A 84 23.18 19.55 -5.43
N ALA A 85 23.49 19.38 -6.72
CA ALA A 85 23.01 20.25 -7.79
C ALA A 85 21.47 20.23 -7.92
N ILE A 86 20.81 19.10 -7.70
CA ILE A 86 19.33 19.01 -7.73
C ILE A 86 18.73 19.75 -6.54
N LEU A 87 19.31 19.55 -5.35
CA LEU A 87 18.81 20.18 -4.13
C LEU A 87 19.01 21.70 -4.16
N ALA A 88 20.08 22.18 -4.78
CA ALA A 88 20.36 23.61 -4.94
C ALA A 88 19.57 24.31 -6.07
N ASP A 89 18.92 23.56 -6.97
CA ASP A 89 18.16 24.15 -8.08
C ASP A 89 16.75 24.53 -7.61
N ASP A 90 16.52 25.83 -7.37
CA ASP A 90 15.22 26.38 -6.93
C ASP A 90 14.08 26.15 -7.93
N SER A 91 14.38 25.90 -9.21
CA SER A 91 13.36 25.60 -10.20
C SER A 91 12.77 24.19 -10.02
N ILE A 92 13.52 23.25 -9.45
CA ILE A 92 13.01 21.93 -9.07
C ILE A 92 12.26 22.10 -7.76
N ARG A 93 10.93 21.90 -7.76
CA ARG A 93 10.12 22.06 -6.55
C ARG A 93 9.82 20.76 -5.84
N ALA A 94 9.86 19.63 -6.56
CA ALA A 94 9.48 18.33 -6.03
C ALA A 94 10.52 17.25 -6.32
N ILE A 95 10.63 16.28 -5.41
CA ILE A 95 11.50 15.12 -5.52
C ILE A 95 10.64 13.85 -5.47
N ILE A 96 10.78 13.00 -6.49
CA ILE A 96 10.16 11.68 -6.59
C ILE A 96 11.25 10.66 -6.27
N MET A 97 11.18 10.00 -5.11
CA MET A 97 12.19 9.04 -4.66
C MET A 97 11.75 7.60 -4.90
N VAL A 98 12.47 6.93 -5.80
CA VAL A 98 12.28 5.51 -6.14
C VAL A 98 13.58 4.76 -5.82
N LEU A 99 13.90 4.75 -4.53
CA LEU A 99 15.19 4.29 -4.00
C LEU A 99 14.99 3.14 -3.01
N PRO A 100 16.05 2.34 -2.73
CA PRO A 100 15.99 1.33 -1.69
C PRO A 100 15.59 1.92 -0.33
N LEU A 101 14.80 1.16 0.44
CA LEU A 101 14.20 1.61 1.70
C LEU A 101 15.20 2.29 2.65
N GLY A 102 16.37 1.67 2.91
CA GLY A 102 17.32 2.14 3.91
C GLY A 102 17.96 3.51 3.60
N VAL A 103 17.94 3.96 2.34
CA VAL A 103 18.58 5.24 1.95
C VAL A 103 17.60 6.41 1.88
N GLN A 104 16.28 6.15 1.89
CA GLN A 104 15.29 7.21 1.71
C GLN A 104 15.24 8.22 2.87
N PRO A 105 15.23 7.82 4.16
CA PRO A 105 15.01 8.75 5.26
C PRO A 105 15.97 9.95 5.29
N GLU A 106 17.26 9.72 5.04
CA GLU A 106 18.24 10.80 5.00
C GLU A 106 18.04 11.72 3.80
N LEU A 107 17.73 11.15 2.62
CA LEU A 107 17.50 11.94 1.41
C LEU A 107 16.22 12.77 1.52
N ILE A 108 15.17 12.24 2.15
CA ILE A 108 13.93 12.97 2.46
C ILE A 108 14.25 14.21 3.30
N ARG A 109 15.03 14.07 4.38
CA ARG A 109 15.45 15.20 5.22
C ARG A 109 16.25 16.24 4.43
N ARG A 110 17.15 15.80 3.56
CA ARG A 110 17.94 16.69 2.70
C ARG A 110 17.05 17.46 1.71
N ALA A 111 16.05 16.80 1.13
CA ALA A 111 15.07 17.43 0.25
C ALA A 111 14.24 18.49 0.99
N TRP A 112 13.76 18.20 2.20
CA TRP A 112 13.02 19.18 3.00
C TRP A 112 13.88 20.38 3.42
N LYS A 113 15.13 20.15 3.83
CA LYS A 113 16.10 21.22 4.13
C LYS A 113 16.34 22.13 2.92
N ALA A 114 16.24 21.60 1.72
CA ALA A 114 16.32 22.33 0.46
C ALA A 114 14.96 22.93 0.00
N GLY A 115 13.93 22.88 0.84
CA GLY A 115 12.61 23.45 0.53
C GLY A 115 11.82 22.67 -0.53
N LYS A 116 12.12 21.38 -0.73
CA LYS A 116 11.47 20.56 -1.77
C LYS A 116 10.31 19.75 -1.21
N HIS A 117 9.23 19.65 -1.98
CA HIS A 117 8.18 18.66 -1.75
C HIS A 117 8.71 17.26 -2.07
N VAL A 118 8.20 16.22 -1.41
CA VAL A 118 8.72 14.85 -1.54
C VAL A 118 7.57 13.85 -1.72
N ILE A 119 7.71 12.95 -2.68
CA ILE A 119 7.03 11.66 -2.66
C ILE A 119 8.10 10.58 -2.57
N SER A 120 8.01 9.71 -1.55
CA SER A 120 8.98 8.65 -1.31
C SER A 120 8.34 7.28 -1.39
N GLU A 121 9.04 6.30 -1.96
CA GLU A 121 8.59 4.93 -2.00
C GLU A 121 8.26 4.37 -0.62
N LYS A 122 7.27 3.48 -0.58
CA LYS A 122 7.02 2.57 0.53
C LYS A 122 8.14 1.51 0.66
N PRO A 123 8.27 0.84 1.82
CA PRO A 123 7.74 1.24 3.12
C PRO A 123 8.32 2.56 3.63
N VAL A 124 7.57 3.27 4.49
CA VAL A 124 7.97 4.59 5.03
C VAL A 124 9.26 4.55 5.88
N GLY A 125 9.58 3.39 6.46
CA GLY A 125 10.80 3.13 7.21
C GLY A 125 11.00 1.64 7.42
N ARG A 126 12.17 1.26 7.95
CA ARG A 126 12.54 -0.16 8.16
C ARG A 126 11.82 -0.83 9.34
N ASP A 127 11.29 -0.03 10.24
CA ASP A 127 10.61 -0.39 11.47
C ASP A 127 9.70 0.76 11.91
N VAL A 128 8.78 0.48 12.84
CA VAL A 128 7.85 1.48 13.37
C VAL A 128 8.59 2.61 14.05
N GLU A 129 9.70 2.33 14.74
CA GLU A 129 10.49 3.34 15.44
C GLU A 129 11.03 4.41 14.48
N GLN A 130 11.80 4.01 13.47
CA GLN A 130 12.38 4.91 12.47
C GLN A 130 11.29 5.62 11.67
N ALA A 131 10.25 4.89 11.27
CA ALA A 131 9.14 5.47 10.52
C ALA A 131 8.39 6.51 11.36
N SER A 132 8.12 6.24 12.64
CA SER A 132 7.48 7.19 13.56
C SER A 132 8.33 8.44 13.75
N GLN A 133 9.64 8.28 13.97
CA GLN A 133 10.56 9.42 14.10
C GLN A 133 10.52 10.32 12.85
N LEU A 134 10.52 9.74 11.65
CA LEU A 134 10.49 10.50 10.39
C LEU A 134 9.14 11.19 10.17
N VAL A 135 8.03 10.50 10.46
CA VAL A 135 6.66 11.05 10.38
C VAL A 135 6.46 12.20 11.36
N GLU A 136 6.85 12.02 12.62
CA GLU A 136 6.73 13.06 13.64
C GLU A 136 7.63 14.27 13.37
N GLU A 137 8.84 14.05 12.83
CA GLU A 137 9.71 15.13 12.36
C GLU A 137 9.04 15.93 11.24
N TYR A 138 8.48 15.25 10.23
CA TYR A 138 7.71 15.88 9.16
C TYR A 138 6.57 16.75 9.69
N GLU A 139 5.69 16.16 10.48
CA GLU A 139 4.50 16.83 11.00
C GLU A 139 4.85 18.04 11.88
N ARG A 140 5.92 17.93 12.67
CA ARG A 140 6.36 19.01 13.57
C ARG A 140 7.10 20.12 12.84
N GLU A 141 7.98 19.79 11.90
CA GLU A 141 8.99 20.74 11.40
C GLU A 141 8.80 21.18 9.95
N TRP A 142 8.15 20.36 9.13
CA TRP A 142 8.14 20.52 7.67
C TRP A 142 6.75 20.77 7.11
N ALA A 143 5.73 20.03 7.58
CA ALA A 143 4.34 20.27 7.22
C ALA A 143 3.88 21.71 7.55
N PRO A 144 4.20 22.31 8.71
CA PRO A 144 3.82 23.70 9.02
C PRO A 144 4.51 24.74 8.12
N LYS A 145 5.59 24.36 7.42
CA LYS A 145 6.27 25.21 6.42
C LYS A 145 5.63 25.09 5.02
N GLY A 146 4.54 24.34 4.89
CA GLY A 146 3.86 24.11 3.62
C GLY A 146 4.54 23.08 2.71
N LEU A 147 5.54 22.35 3.21
CA LEU A 147 6.11 21.23 2.44
C LEU A 147 5.15 20.05 2.45
N VAL A 148 5.03 19.41 1.30
CA VAL A 148 4.18 18.24 1.11
C VAL A 148 5.07 17.02 1.06
N TRP A 149 4.82 16.07 1.96
CA TRP A 149 5.37 14.72 1.89
C TRP A 149 4.25 13.71 1.71
N ARG A 150 4.43 12.81 0.73
CA ARG A 150 3.60 11.63 0.53
C ARG A 150 4.46 10.36 0.52
N VAL A 151 3.89 9.27 1.02
CA VAL A 151 4.47 7.93 0.85
C VAL A 151 3.74 7.24 -0.29
N ALA A 152 4.48 6.79 -1.30
CA ALA A 152 3.98 6.10 -2.49
C ALA A 152 3.63 4.63 -2.16
N GLU A 153 2.58 4.44 -1.39
CA GLU A 153 1.91 3.15 -1.23
C GLU A 153 0.81 3.04 -2.28
N ASN A 154 1.20 2.60 -3.47
CA ASN A 154 0.34 2.69 -4.66
C ASN A 154 -1.00 1.96 -4.52
N PHE A 155 -1.13 0.95 -3.64
CA PHE A 155 -2.43 0.29 -3.41
C PHE A 155 -3.42 1.25 -2.76
N ALA A 156 -2.96 2.15 -1.90
CA ALA A 156 -3.81 3.13 -1.22
C ALA A 156 -4.48 4.14 -2.19
N HIS A 157 -4.03 4.19 -3.45
CA HIS A 157 -4.56 5.06 -4.50
C HIS A 157 -5.39 4.30 -5.54
N GLU A 158 -5.61 2.99 -5.36
CA GLU A 158 -6.37 2.19 -6.31
C GLU A 158 -7.89 2.47 -6.20
N PRO A 159 -8.56 2.87 -7.29
CA PRO A 159 -9.98 3.20 -7.26
C PRO A 159 -10.88 2.08 -6.73
N PHE A 160 -10.49 0.82 -6.99
CA PHE A 160 -11.23 -0.36 -6.57
C PHE A 160 -11.20 -0.58 -5.06
N LEU A 161 -10.13 -0.17 -4.37
CA LEU A 161 -10.09 -0.22 -2.90
C LEU A 161 -11.06 0.81 -2.32
N HIS A 162 -11.06 2.05 -2.83
CA HIS A 162 -12.00 3.08 -2.39
C HIS A 162 -13.46 2.75 -2.76
N ARG A 163 -13.68 2.10 -3.92
CA ARG A 163 -14.99 1.61 -4.30
C ARG A 163 -15.48 0.53 -3.34
N ALA A 164 -14.62 -0.43 -2.98
CA ALA A 164 -14.92 -1.45 -1.98
C ALA A 164 -15.27 -0.82 -0.61
N ALA A 165 -14.48 0.16 -0.15
CA ALA A 165 -14.73 0.89 1.08
C ALA A 165 -16.10 1.59 1.09
N ARG A 166 -16.48 2.24 -0.01
CA ARG A 166 -17.81 2.87 -0.16
C ARG A 166 -18.96 1.86 -0.12
N LEU A 167 -18.77 0.67 -0.70
CA LEU A 167 -19.78 -0.39 -0.62
C LEU A 167 -19.92 -0.92 0.81
N LEU A 168 -18.81 -1.16 1.51
CA LEU A 168 -18.83 -1.59 2.92
C LEU A 168 -19.41 -0.54 3.87
N ALA A 169 -19.27 0.75 3.54
CA ALA A 169 -19.88 1.83 4.31
C ALA A 169 -21.40 1.95 4.12
N SER A 170 -21.99 1.24 3.17
CA SER A 170 -23.45 1.24 2.96
C SER A 170 -24.16 0.62 4.16
N PRO A 171 -25.15 1.31 4.78
CA PRO A 171 -25.92 0.75 5.89
C PRO A 171 -26.63 -0.57 5.54
N GLN A 172 -27.00 -0.77 4.27
CA GLN A 172 -27.68 -1.97 3.78
C GLN A 172 -26.80 -3.22 3.87
N VAL A 173 -25.48 -3.08 3.79
CA VAL A 173 -24.52 -4.20 3.90
C VAL A 173 -24.44 -4.73 5.33
N GLY A 174 -24.76 -3.89 6.31
CA GLY A 174 -24.64 -4.20 7.73
C GLY A 174 -23.19 -4.21 8.23
N PRO A 175 -22.97 -4.46 9.53
CA PRO A 175 -21.62 -4.45 10.10
C PRO A 175 -20.78 -5.61 9.59
N VAL A 176 -19.45 -5.41 9.63
CA VAL A 176 -18.48 -6.47 9.36
C VAL A 176 -18.51 -7.48 10.49
N LEU A 177 -18.62 -8.76 10.13
CA LEU A 177 -18.61 -9.89 11.05
C LEU A 177 -17.23 -10.50 11.17
N TYR A 178 -16.54 -10.69 10.05
CA TYR A 178 -15.17 -11.18 9.98
C TYR A 178 -14.60 -10.97 8.57
N TYR A 179 -13.28 -11.14 8.42
CA TYR A 179 -12.65 -11.07 7.11
C TYR A 179 -11.48 -12.06 6.97
N ARG A 180 -11.13 -12.35 5.72
CA ARG A 180 -9.97 -13.15 5.34
C ARG A 180 -9.16 -12.41 4.29
N MET A 181 -7.88 -12.22 4.56
CA MET A 181 -6.92 -11.70 3.59
C MET A 181 -5.95 -12.81 3.19
N ASN A 182 -5.82 -13.05 1.89
CA ASN A 182 -4.85 -14.01 1.37
C ASN A 182 -3.97 -13.32 0.34
N PHE A 183 -2.67 -13.35 0.57
CA PHE A 183 -1.68 -13.06 -0.44
C PHE A 183 -0.65 -14.16 -0.48
N GLU A 184 -0.54 -14.80 -1.64
CA GLU A 184 0.40 -15.86 -1.87
C GLU A 184 1.00 -15.70 -3.26
N THR A 185 2.32 -15.72 -3.33
CA THR A 185 3.05 -15.64 -4.59
C THR A 185 4.26 -16.55 -4.59
N VAL A 186 4.80 -16.77 -5.77
CA VAL A 186 6.06 -17.47 -5.99
C VAL A 186 7.12 -16.43 -6.26
N LEU A 187 8.18 -16.40 -5.45
CA LEU A 187 9.39 -15.68 -5.81
C LEU A 187 10.53 -16.66 -6.06
N LEU A 188 10.94 -16.76 -7.32
CA LEU A 188 12.03 -17.62 -7.75
C LEU A 188 13.38 -17.00 -7.40
N ASP A 189 14.34 -17.87 -7.08
CA ASP A 189 15.74 -17.47 -6.98
C ASP A 189 16.20 -16.85 -8.30
N GLY A 190 16.99 -15.78 -8.22
CA GLY A 190 17.42 -15.01 -9.39
C GLY A 190 16.32 -14.18 -10.11
N ALA A 191 15.06 -14.18 -9.66
CA ALA A 191 14.05 -13.28 -10.22
C ALA A 191 14.51 -11.82 -10.12
N SER A 192 14.21 -10.98 -11.11
CA SER A 192 14.82 -9.64 -11.24
C SER A 192 14.68 -8.75 -10.00
N TYR A 193 13.52 -8.77 -9.34
CA TYR A 193 13.32 -8.06 -8.07
C TYR A 193 14.06 -8.71 -6.90
N HIS A 194 14.02 -10.05 -6.81
CA HIS A 194 14.77 -10.82 -5.81
C HIS A 194 16.27 -10.55 -5.91
N ALA A 195 16.84 -10.57 -7.12
CA ALA A 195 18.27 -10.42 -7.38
C ALA A 195 18.86 -9.04 -7.01
N THR A 196 18.04 -8.10 -6.52
CA THR A 196 18.56 -6.82 -6.01
C THR A 196 19.17 -6.99 -4.63
N THR A 197 20.39 -6.48 -4.43
CA THR A 197 21.19 -6.75 -3.21
C THR A 197 20.51 -6.33 -1.91
N TRP A 198 19.74 -5.25 -1.93
CA TRP A 198 19.01 -4.76 -0.75
C TRP A 198 17.81 -5.64 -0.37
N ARG A 199 17.40 -6.59 -1.23
CA ARG A 199 16.36 -7.57 -0.94
C ARG A 199 16.92 -8.95 -0.59
N THR A 200 18.09 -9.32 -1.12
CA THR A 200 18.77 -10.57 -0.74
C THR A 200 19.51 -10.47 0.59
N VAL A 201 19.98 -9.27 0.95
CA VAL A 201 20.63 -8.97 2.24
C VAL A 201 19.92 -7.76 2.87
N PRO A 202 18.69 -7.95 3.39
CA PRO A 202 17.93 -6.84 3.94
C PRO A 202 18.55 -6.33 5.25
N ASP A 203 18.67 -5.01 5.38
CA ASP A 203 19.03 -4.29 6.61
C ASP A 203 17.78 -3.78 7.37
N TYR A 204 16.63 -4.36 7.05
CA TYR A 204 15.30 -4.10 7.59
C TYR A 204 14.62 -5.41 7.99
N GLN A 205 13.63 -5.32 8.87
CA GLN A 205 12.94 -6.50 9.38
C GLN A 205 12.13 -7.21 8.28
N GLY A 206 11.91 -8.52 8.44
CA GLY A 206 10.95 -9.27 7.64
C GLY A 206 11.30 -9.49 6.17
N GLY A 207 12.31 -8.82 5.61
CA GLY A 207 12.67 -8.93 4.20
C GLY A 207 11.48 -8.65 3.29
N PHE A 208 11.17 -9.56 2.37
CA PHE A 208 10.03 -9.42 1.45
C PHE A 208 8.68 -9.29 2.15
N LEU A 209 8.53 -9.79 3.38
CA LEU A 209 7.29 -9.60 4.14
C LEU A 209 7.07 -8.14 4.50
N LEU A 210 8.11 -7.36 4.79
CA LEU A 210 7.97 -5.91 4.98
C LEU A 210 7.77 -5.21 3.63
N ASP A 211 8.66 -5.45 2.66
CA ASP A 211 8.62 -4.75 1.36
C ASP A 211 7.26 -4.96 0.65
N GLY A 212 6.78 -6.20 0.59
CA GLY A 212 5.53 -6.53 -0.08
C GLY A 212 4.30 -6.56 0.81
N GLY A 213 4.45 -6.85 2.11
CA GLY A 213 3.31 -7.00 3.02
C GLY A 213 2.61 -5.69 3.33
N VAL A 214 3.31 -4.55 3.29
CA VAL A 214 2.70 -3.22 3.48
C VAL A 214 1.60 -2.93 2.45
N HIS A 215 1.71 -3.46 1.22
CA HIS A 215 0.63 -3.35 0.23
C HIS A 215 -0.68 -3.99 0.71
N TRP A 216 -0.59 -5.14 1.39
CA TRP A 216 -1.75 -5.88 1.88
C TRP A 216 -2.28 -5.33 3.20
N ALA A 217 -1.40 -4.77 4.04
CA ALA A 217 -1.83 -3.93 5.13
C ALA A 217 -2.60 -2.70 4.61
N ALA A 218 -2.14 -2.06 3.53
CA ALA A 218 -2.85 -0.96 2.88
C ALA A 218 -4.21 -1.39 2.31
N VAL A 219 -4.35 -2.63 1.79
CA VAL A 219 -5.67 -3.17 1.41
C VAL A 219 -6.64 -3.15 2.60
N LEU A 220 -6.21 -3.65 3.77
CA LEU A 220 -7.05 -3.62 4.97
C LEU A 220 -7.37 -2.18 5.38
N ARG A 221 -6.34 -1.33 5.48
CA ARG A 221 -6.45 0.08 5.89
C ARG A 221 -7.41 0.88 5.03
N CYS A 222 -7.39 0.66 3.72
CA CYS A 222 -8.20 1.43 2.76
C CYS A 222 -9.60 0.86 2.57
N VAL A 223 -9.82 -0.45 2.76
CA VAL A 223 -11.11 -1.10 2.52
C VAL A 223 -11.97 -1.17 3.78
N LEU A 224 -11.38 -1.54 4.92
CA LEU A 224 -12.15 -1.68 6.15
C LEU A 224 -12.55 -0.32 6.72
N PRO A 225 -13.77 -0.18 7.28
CA PRO A 225 -14.13 0.98 8.08
C PRO A 225 -13.13 1.20 9.22
N PRO A 226 -12.78 2.45 9.59
CA PRO A 226 -11.80 2.73 10.65
C PRO A 226 -12.08 2.02 11.97
N ALA A 227 -13.36 1.90 12.35
CA ALA A 227 -13.79 1.21 13.57
C ALA A 227 -13.50 -0.32 13.57
N TYR A 228 -13.29 -0.91 12.40
CA TYR A 228 -13.05 -2.34 12.21
C TYR A 228 -11.60 -2.67 11.83
N LEU A 229 -10.72 -1.65 11.79
CA LEU A 229 -9.30 -1.90 11.61
C LEU A 229 -8.75 -2.68 12.83
N PRO A 230 -7.85 -3.65 12.58
CA PRO A 230 -7.22 -4.36 13.66
C PRO A 230 -6.35 -3.42 14.48
N THR A 231 -6.31 -3.64 15.79
CA THR A 231 -5.39 -2.96 16.71
C THR A 231 -4.35 -3.92 17.27
N THR A 232 -4.59 -5.22 17.17
CA THR A 232 -3.75 -6.26 17.74
C THR A 232 -3.60 -7.42 16.76
N ILE A 233 -2.40 -7.99 16.65
CA ILE A 233 -2.08 -9.12 15.78
C ILE A 233 -1.59 -10.30 16.62
N THR A 234 -2.02 -11.51 16.25
CA THR A 234 -1.44 -12.77 16.73
C THR A 234 -1.05 -13.62 15.53
N ALA A 235 0.23 -13.90 15.32
CA ALA A 235 0.75 -14.51 14.11
C ALA A 235 1.99 -15.38 14.34
N HIS A 236 2.26 -16.26 13.39
CA HIS A 236 3.50 -17.01 13.26
C HIS A 236 4.21 -16.65 11.96
N LYS A 237 5.54 -16.56 12.02
CA LYS A 237 6.42 -16.35 10.88
C LYS A 237 7.22 -17.62 10.57
N ALA A 238 7.48 -17.87 9.30
CA ALA A 238 8.28 -18.99 8.84
C ALA A 238 9.18 -18.62 7.66
N LEU A 239 10.19 -19.44 7.43
CA LEU A 239 11.03 -19.42 6.24
C LEU A 239 10.95 -20.80 5.58
N HIS A 240 10.32 -20.86 4.42
CA HIS A 240 10.17 -22.10 3.66
C HIS A 240 11.12 -22.20 2.46
N ARG A 241 11.61 -21.06 1.96
CA ARG A 241 12.55 -20.93 0.83
C ARG A 241 13.87 -20.32 1.29
N SER A 242 14.96 -21.07 1.17
CA SER A 242 16.27 -20.66 1.69
C SER A 242 16.85 -19.40 1.03
N HIS A 243 16.42 -19.06 -0.18
CA HIS A 243 16.82 -17.83 -0.87
C HIS A 243 16.06 -16.58 -0.40
N MET A 244 15.11 -16.71 0.55
CA MET A 244 14.24 -15.62 1.00
C MET A 244 14.41 -15.24 2.48
N PRO A 245 15.63 -15.10 3.04
CA PRO A 245 15.78 -14.72 4.44
C PRO A 245 15.21 -13.30 4.72
N PRO A 246 14.82 -13.01 5.98
CA PRO A 246 14.81 -13.91 7.14
C PRO A 246 13.57 -14.82 7.20
N HIS A 247 12.47 -14.41 6.57
CA HIS A 247 11.17 -15.07 6.59
C HIS A 247 10.45 -14.80 5.26
N ASP A 248 9.62 -15.74 4.82
CA ASP A 248 8.87 -15.62 3.57
C ASP A 248 7.36 -15.82 3.75
N THR A 249 6.91 -16.15 4.96
CA THR A 249 5.52 -16.47 5.26
C THR A 249 5.10 -15.94 6.63
N LEU A 250 3.94 -15.28 6.68
CA LEU A 250 3.18 -14.91 7.87
C LEU A 250 1.77 -15.49 7.80
N VAL A 251 1.32 -16.10 8.89
CA VAL A 251 -0.07 -16.54 9.06
C VAL A 251 -0.55 -16.10 10.44
N GLY A 252 -1.73 -15.48 10.52
CA GLY A 252 -2.22 -14.97 11.79
C GLY A 252 -3.67 -14.50 11.82
N LEU A 253 -4.05 -14.01 12.99
CA LEU A 253 -5.31 -13.35 13.29
C LEU A 253 -5.08 -11.85 13.48
N ALA A 254 -6.00 -11.06 12.93
CA ALA A 254 -6.06 -9.62 13.09
C ALA A 254 -7.27 -9.28 13.97
N LEU A 255 -6.99 -8.78 15.17
CA LEU A 255 -7.97 -8.59 16.23
C LEU A 255 -8.36 -7.10 16.32
N PRO A 256 -9.66 -6.78 16.37
CA PRO A 256 -10.13 -5.40 16.43
C PRO A 256 -9.98 -4.83 17.85
N SER A 257 -10.17 -3.52 17.97
CA SER A 257 -10.34 -2.88 19.28
C SER A 257 -11.53 -3.51 20.03
N PRO A 258 -11.48 -3.67 21.38
CA PRO A 258 -12.63 -4.10 22.16
C PRO A 258 -13.90 -3.28 21.92
N SER A 259 -13.76 -1.99 21.58
CA SER A 259 -14.88 -1.09 21.25
C SER A 259 -15.61 -1.45 19.96
N ALA A 260 -15.01 -2.26 19.09
CA ALA A 260 -15.62 -2.75 17.85
C ALA A 260 -16.53 -3.97 18.07
N THR A 261 -16.61 -4.47 19.31
CA THR A 261 -17.44 -5.64 19.65
C THR A 261 -18.87 -5.23 20.00
N GLY A 262 -19.84 -5.97 19.46
CA GLY A 262 -21.27 -5.69 19.60
C GLY A 262 -22.08 -6.93 19.95
N GLU A 263 -23.38 -6.75 20.16
CA GLU A 263 -24.30 -7.86 20.34
C GLU A 263 -24.49 -8.66 19.04
N PRO A 264 -24.73 -9.98 19.11
CA PRO A 264 -25.09 -10.78 17.94
C PRO A 264 -26.33 -10.24 17.22
N GLN A 265 -26.40 -10.43 15.91
CA GLN A 265 -27.56 -10.04 15.11
C GLN A 265 -28.56 -11.18 14.93
N GLY A 266 -29.81 -10.83 14.62
CA GLY A 266 -30.90 -11.77 14.33
C GLY A 266 -31.83 -12.01 15.52
N SER A 267 -32.93 -12.73 15.27
CA SER A 267 -33.87 -13.15 16.30
C SER A 267 -33.55 -14.56 16.79
N PHE A 268 -33.52 -14.75 18.11
CA PHE A 268 -33.48 -16.09 18.70
C PHE A 268 -34.90 -16.66 18.69
N ALA A 269 -35.24 -17.51 17.71
CA ALA A 269 -36.54 -18.16 17.68
C ALA A 269 -36.61 -19.22 18.79
N PRO A 270 -37.56 -19.13 19.74
CA PRO A 270 -37.71 -20.16 20.76
C PRO A 270 -38.22 -21.45 20.10
N GLY A 271 -37.32 -22.43 19.94
CA GLY A 271 -37.71 -23.79 19.58
C GLY A 271 -38.51 -24.44 20.71
N ALA A 272 -39.49 -25.28 20.34
CA ALA A 272 -40.26 -26.10 21.26
C ALA A 272 -39.35 -27.15 21.93
N GLY A 273 -38.70 -26.74 23.03
CA GLY A 273 -37.66 -27.50 23.72
C GLY A 273 -36.40 -26.63 23.85
N THR A 274 -36.42 -25.68 24.77
CA THR A 274 -35.33 -24.72 24.94
C THR A 274 -34.85 -24.74 26.40
N MET A 275 -33.59 -25.12 26.57
CA MET A 275 -32.78 -24.72 27.73
C MET A 275 -32.77 -23.20 27.77
N ASP A 276 -33.03 -22.57 28.94
CA ASP A 276 -32.95 -21.12 29.04
C ASP A 276 -31.49 -20.67 28.75
N LEU A 277 -31.30 -19.47 28.18
CA LEU A 277 -29.95 -18.91 27.95
C LEU A 277 -29.07 -18.92 29.20
N LYS A 278 -29.69 -18.74 30.38
CA LYS A 278 -29.02 -18.80 31.68
C LYS A 278 -28.50 -20.20 32.05
N ASP A 279 -29.11 -21.24 31.47
CA ASP A 279 -28.81 -22.64 31.73
C ASP A 279 -27.79 -23.21 30.72
N MET A 280 -27.36 -22.40 29.72
CA MET A 280 -26.31 -22.80 28.80
C MET A 280 -24.96 -22.96 29.54
N PRO A 281 -24.19 -24.02 29.25
CA PRO A 281 -22.89 -24.26 29.88
C PRO A 281 -21.86 -23.17 29.55
N VAL A 282 -22.08 -22.42 28.47
CA VAL A 282 -21.30 -21.24 28.08
C VAL A 282 -22.28 -20.17 27.61
N GLN A 283 -22.06 -18.92 28.05
CA GLN A 283 -22.90 -17.80 27.64
C GLN A 283 -22.71 -17.48 26.15
N PRO A 284 -23.76 -16.99 25.46
CA PRO A 284 -23.62 -16.51 24.08
C PRO A 284 -22.47 -15.52 23.92
N GLY A 285 -21.73 -15.66 22.81
CA GLY A 285 -20.62 -14.76 22.47
C GLY A 285 -21.07 -13.40 21.97
N ARG A 286 -20.10 -12.53 21.69
CA ARG A 286 -20.31 -11.20 21.10
C ARG A 286 -19.87 -11.19 19.63
N SER A 287 -20.49 -10.36 18.81
CA SER A 287 -20.05 -10.11 17.43
C SER A 287 -18.77 -9.28 17.46
N ALA A 288 -17.76 -9.68 16.69
CA ALA A 288 -16.47 -9.00 16.63
C ALA A 288 -15.84 -9.17 15.23
N PRO A 289 -15.43 -8.08 14.56
CA PRO A 289 -14.88 -8.12 13.19
C PRO A 289 -13.45 -8.68 13.17
N VAL A 290 -13.28 -9.95 13.54
CA VAL A 290 -11.99 -10.64 13.57
C VAL A 290 -11.54 -10.98 12.16
N GLY A 291 -10.28 -10.69 11.86
CA GLY A 291 -9.63 -11.05 10.61
C GLY A 291 -8.74 -12.28 10.74
N SER A 292 -8.59 -13.01 9.64
CA SER A 292 -7.46 -13.93 9.42
C SER A 292 -6.65 -13.46 8.22
N PHE A 293 -5.34 -13.70 8.25
CA PHE A 293 -4.48 -13.35 7.13
C PHE A 293 -3.37 -14.37 6.87
N THR A 294 -3.02 -14.49 5.58
CA THR A 294 -1.83 -15.17 5.09
C THR A 294 -1.08 -14.23 4.15
N LEU A 295 0.22 -14.05 4.37
CA LEU A 295 1.14 -13.38 3.45
C LEU A 295 2.29 -14.35 3.17
N SER A 296 2.44 -14.83 1.94
CA SER A 296 3.50 -15.76 1.59
C SER A 296 4.13 -15.49 0.23
N TRP A 297 5.46 -15.55 0.16
CA TRP A 297 6.24 -15.61 -1.08
C TRP A 297 6.75 -17.03 -1.37
N ALA A 298 6.28 -18.01 -0.61
CA ALA A 298 6.80 -19.37 -0.61
C ALA A 298 6.03 -20.36 -1.50
N LEU A 299 5.03 -19.91 -2.27
CA LEU A 299 4.23 -20.82 -3.10
C LEU A 299 5.13 -21.72 -3.98
N PRO A 300 4.71 -22.96 -4.25
CA PRO A 300 5.36 -23.79 -5.25
C PRO A 300 5.22 -23.13 -6.63
N ASP A 301 6.22 -23.34 -7.50
CA ASP A 301 6.15 -22.85 -8.87
C ASP A 301 5.20 -23.71 -9.72
N THR A 302 3.91 -23.44 -9.56
CA THR A 302 2.82 -24.08 -10.33
C THR A 302 2.27 -23.14 -11.37
N ALA A 303 1.49 -23.68 -12.31
CA ALA A 303 0.81 -22.89 -13.33
C ALA A 303 -0.10 -21.82 -12.68
N ARG A 304 -0.17 -20.62 -13.26
CA ARG A 304 -0.82 -19.46 -12.62
C ARG A 304 -2.29 -19.71 -12.29
N GLU A 305 -3.00 -20.40 -13.16
CA GLU A 305 -4.40 -20.79 -13.03
C GLU A 305 -4.68 -21.72 -11.85
N SER A 306 -3.66 -22.41 -11.35
CA SER A 306 -3.75 -23.31 -10.19
C SER A 306 -3.46 -22.63 -8.86
N ARG A 307 -3.01 -21.36 -8.88
CA ARG A 307 -2.64 -20.62 -7.67
C ARG A 307 -3.89 -20.08 -7.00
N ALA A 308 -3.86 -20.01 -5.67
CA ALA A 308 -4.88 -19.32 -4.90
C ALA A 308 -4.98 -17.86 -5.35
N GLN A 309 -6.19 -17.30 -5.28
CA GLN A 309 -6.38 -15.89 -5.58
C GLN A 309 -5.84 -15.04 -4.44
N ASN A 310 -5.21 -13.93 -4.83
CA ASN A 310 -4.83 -12.88 -3.91
C ASN A 310 -6.08 -12.03 -3.66
N GLU A 311 -6.67 -12.13 -2.47
CA GLU A 311 -7.97 -11.54 -2.16
C GLU A 311 -8.07 -10.97 -0.74
N LEU A 312 -8.91 -9.95 -0.58
CA LEU A 312 -9.57 -9.62 0.67
C LEU A 312 -11.05 -9.99 0.55
N ARG A 313 -11.53 -10.86 1.43
CA ARG A 313 -12.95 -11.22 1.56
C ARG A 313 -13.48 -10.73 2.90
N VAL A 314 -14.52 -9.91 2.87
CA VAL A 314 -15.17 -9.32 4.05
C VAL A 314 -16.60 -9.84 4.12
N THR A 315 -16.93 -10.53 5.21
CA THR A 315 -18.29 -10.99 5.49
C THR A 315 -18.97 -9.98 6.39
N CYS A 316 -20.12 -9.48 5.93
CA CYS A 316 -20.98 -8.55 6.66
C CYS A 316 -22.31 -9.24 6.98
N ALA A 317 -23.17 -8.57 7.75
CA ALA A 317 -24.46 -9.13 8.16
C ALA A 317 -25.38 -9.48 6.97
N HIS A 318 -25.39 -8.66 5.91
CA HIS A 318 -26.33 -8.81 4.79
C HIS A 318 -25.65 -9.01 3.43
N ALA A 319 -24.31 -9.06 3.40
CA ALA A 319 -23.56 -9.26 2.16
C ALA A 319 -22.14 -9.80 2.39
N THR A 320 -21.54 -10.34 1.34
CA THR A 320 -20.12 -10.63 1.27
C THR A 320 -19.46 -9.77 0.19
N LEU A 321 -18.41 -9.06 0.56
CA LEU A 321 -17.55 -8.32 -0.36
C LEU A 321 -16.26 -9.09 -0.62
N THR A 322 -15.85 -9.22 -1.87
CA THR A 322 -14.57 -9.83 -2.26
C THR A 322 -13.83 -8.88 -3.19
N LEU A 323 -12.61 -8.52 -2.84
CA LEU A 323 -11.70 -7.73 -3.66
C LEU A 323 -10.48 -8.58 -4.05
N ILE A 324 -10.31 -8.81 -5.34
CA ILE A 324 -9.32 -9.76 -5.90
C ILE A 324 -8.28 -8.97 -6.69
N ASN A 325 -7.00 -9.18 -6.36
CA ASN A 325 -5.87 -8.69 -7.15
C ASN A 325 -5.46 -9.74 -8.19
N LYS A 326 -5.60 -9.41 -9.48
CA LYS A 326 -5.21 -10.27 -10.61
C LYS A 326 -3.83 -9.91 -11.18
N GLY A 327 -3.04 -9.12 -10.46
CA GLY A 327 -1.73 -8.61 -10.83
C GLY A 327 -1.76 -7.36 -11.74
N ARG A 328 -2.62 -7.34 -12.77
CA ARG A 328 -2.78 -6.17 -13.67
C ARG A 328 -4.17 -5.53 -13.62
N SER A 329 -5.10 -6.15 -12.92
CA SER A 329 -6.45 -5.64 -12.69
C SER A 329 -6.90 -5.97 -11.28
N TRP A 330 -7.87 -5.21 -10.81
CA TRP A 330 -8.67 -5.50 -9.63
C TRP A 330 -10.04 -5.98 -10.08
N ARG A 331 -10.57 -6.99 -9.39
CA ARG A 331 -11.97 -7.41 -9.51
C ARG A 331 -12.65 -7.23 -8.16
N LEU A 332 -13.78 -6.56 -8.16
CA LEU A 332 -14.60 -6.30 -6.98
C LEU A 332 -15.95 -6.99 -7.14
N GLU A 333 -16.34 -7.73 -6.11
CA GLU A 333 -17.62 -8.40 -6.03
C GLU A 333 -18.32 -8.05 -4.72
N LEU A 334 -19.61 -7.72 -4.79
CA LEU A 334 -20.51 -7.67 -3.64
C LEU A 334 -21.64 -8.66 -3.91
N ARG A 335 -21.90 -9.56 -2.97
CA ARG A 335 -23.01 -10.52 -3.04
C ARG A 335 -23.94 -10.27 -1.87
N GLY A 336 -25.17 -9.85 -2.16
CA GLY A 336 -26.21 -9.72 -1.15
C GLY A 336 -26.74 -11.08 -0.70
N GLU A 337 -27.40 -11.11 0.45
CA GLU A 337 -28.16 -12.29 0.87
C GLU A 337 -29.40 -12.52 0.00
N GLU A 338 -29.83 -13.78 -0.12
CA GLU A 338 -31.00 -14.13 -0.92
C GLU A 338 -32.27 -13.51 -0.32
N GLY A 339 -32.99 -12.73 -1.14
CA GLY A 339 -34.18 -11.99 -0.69
C GLY A 339 -33.88 -10.73 0.13
N GLY A 340 -32.62 -10.36 0.30
CA GLY A 340 -32.19 -9.13 0.97
C GLY A 340 -32.25 -7.87 0.09
N GLU A 341 -31.90 -6.72 0.68
CA GLU A 341 -31.94 -5.41 0.00
C GLU A 341 -30.63 -5.06 -0.74
N VAL A 342 -29.54 -5.80 -0.49
CA VAL A 342 -28.23 -5.52 -1.09
C VAL A 342 -28.16 -6.09 -2.50
N ALA A 343 -28.02 -5.21 -3.49
CA ALA A 343 -27.82 -5.63 -4.87
C ALA A 343 -26.42 -6.18 -5.13
N ASP A 344 -26.35 -7.20 -5.98
CA ASP A 344 -25.09 -7.78 -6.44
C ASP A 344 -24.30 -6.79 -7.30
N VAL A 345 -22.98 -6.71 -7.04
CA VAL A 345 -22.03 -5.90 -7.82
C VAL A 345 -20.92 -6.80 -8.33
N THR A 346 -20.50 -6.59 -9.59
CA THR A 346 -19.29 -7.20 -10.14
C THR A 346 -18.63 -6.21 -11.08
N GLU A 347 -17.46 -5.73 -10.70
CA GLU A 347 -16.69 -4.72 -11.43
C GLU A 347 -15.25 -5.22 -11.60
N GLU A 348 -14.62 -4.94 -12.75
CA GLU A 348 -13.21 -5.24 -12.97
C GLU A 348 -12.57 -4.09 -13.75
N GLY A 349 -11.32 -3.75 -13.41
CA GLY A 349 -10.61 -2.66 -14.07
C GLY A 349 -9.11 -2.69 -13.82
N PRO A 350 -8.32 -1.95 -14.60
CA PRO A 350 -6.87 -1.98 -14.53
C PRO A 350 -6.35 -1.39 -13.22
N VAL A 351 -5.15 -1.83 -12.81
CA VAL A 351 -4.37 -1.15 -11.78
C VAL A 351 -3.96 0.24 -12.27
N SER A 352 -4.06 1.25 -11.40
CA SER A 352 -3.71 2.64 -11.75
C SER A 352 -3.07 3.43 -10.60
N GLY A 353 -2.75 2.76 -9.49
CA GLY A 353 -2.26 3.38 -8.27
C GLY A 353 -1.05 4.29 -8.45
N VAL A 354 -0.03 3.85 -9.22
CA VAL A 354 1.21 4.63 -9.42
C VAL A 354 0.96 5.94 -10.19
N ALA A 355 0.07 5.94 -11.19
CA ALA A 355 -0.27 7.19 -11.89
C ALA A 355 -1.08 8.12 -10.97
N ARG A 356 -1.97 7.56 -10.15
CA ARG A 356 -2.83 8.31 -9.25
C ARG A 356 -2.08 8.92 -8.07
N GLU A 357 -1.18 8.19 -7.43
CA GLU A 357 -0.37 8.73 -6.33
C GLU A 357 0.48 9.92 -6.78
N LEU A 358 1.04 9.86 -8.00
CA LEU A 358 1.80 10.96 -8.61
C LEU A 358 0.91 12.17 -8.91
N ALA A 359 -0.28 11.94 -9.49
CA ALA A 359 -1.23 13.00 -9.78
C ALA A 359 -1.76 13.67 -8.50
N GLU A 360 -2.11 12.88 -7.48
CA GLU A 360 -2.56 13.37 -6.18
C GLU A 360 -1.46 14.12 -5.43
N PHE A 361 -0.20 13.71 -5.57
CA PHE A 361 0.94 14.44 -5.04
C PHE A 361 1.10 15.81 -5.72
N ALA A 362 0.98 15.87 -7.05
CA ALA A 362 1.03 17.12 -7.79
C ALA A 362 -0.12 18.07 -7.38
N ALA A 363 -1.35 17.55 -7.30
CA ALA A 363 -2.51 18.28 -6.85
C ALA A 363 -2.35 18.82 -5.42
N ALA A 364 -1.79 18.01 -4.50
CA ALA A 364 -1.52 18.44 -3.13
C ALA A 364 -0.51 19.61 -3.06
N ILE A 365 0.53 19.60 -3.90
CA ILE A 365 1.48 20.72 -3.99
C ILE A 365 0.81 21.98 -4.54
N ALA A 366 -0.14 21.83 -5.46
CA ALA A 366 -0.92 22.92 -6.02
C ALA A 366 -2.00 23.47 -5.04
N GLY A 367 -2.15 22.86 -3.86
CA GLY A 367 -3.14 23.27 -2.87
C GLY A 367 -4.57 22.81 -3.18
N GLU A 368 -4.74 21.80 -4.03
CA GLU A 368 -6.04 21.23 -4.34
C GLU A 368 -6.54 20.35 -3.18
N ASN A 369 -7.78 20.58 -2.76
CA ASN A 369 -8.41 19.82 -1.70
C ASN A 369 -8.93 18.48 -2.25
N GLY A 370 -8.24 17.39 -1.92
CA GLY A 370 -8.60 16.02 -2.30
C GLY A 370 -8.38 15.03 -1.16
N VAL A 371 -8.74 13.76 -1.38
CA VAL A 371 -8.51 12.69 -0.39
C VAL A 371 -7.00 12.51 -0.18
N ASN A 372 -6.56 12.49 1.09
CA ASN A 372 -5.15 12.34 1.45
C ASN A 372 -4.75 10.85 1.54
N ASN A 373 -4.74 10.14 0.41
CA ASN A 373 -4.45 8.69 0.39
C ASN A 373 -2.99 8.32 0.69
N GLY A 374 -2.06 9.25 0.46
CA GLY A 374 -0.61 9.05 0.61
C GLY A 374 -0.04 9.63 1.90
N GLU A 375 -0.86 9.79 2.95
CA GLU A 375 -0.42 10.38 4.22
C GLU A 375 0.66 9.51 4.89
N PRO A 376 1.80 10.08 5.31
CA PRO A 376 2.89 9.29 5.91
C PRO A 376 2.46 8.48 7.14
N ARG A 377 1.57 9.01 7.97
CA ARG A 377 1.03 8.32 9.16
C ARG A 377 0.16 7.12 8.79
N ALA A 378 -0.53 7.16 7.65
CA ALA A 378 -1.29 6.03 7.16
C ALA A 378 -0.37 4.89 6.71
N ALA A 379 0.70 5.21 5.96
CA ALA A 379 1.71 4.22 5.56
C ALA A 379 2.52 3.67 6.75
N LEU A 380 2.70 4.46 7.82
CA LEU A 380 3.30 4.01 9.08
C LEU A 380 2.46 2.90 9.73
N TRP A 381 1.13 2.96 9.64
CA TRP A 381 0.26 1.89 10.15
C TRP A 381 0.50 0.57 9.40
N ASP A 382 0.76 0.63 8.09
CA ASP A 382 1.07 -0.56 7.30
C ASP A 382 2.35 -1.25 7.78
N VAL A 383 3.38 -0.47 8.12
CA VAL A 383 4.61 -0.97 8.76
C VAL A 383 4.29 -1.59 10.11
N GLY A 384 3.49 -0.93 10.95
CA GLY A 384 3.09 -1.44 12.26
C GLY A 384 2.32 -2.75 12.20
N PHE A 385 1.46 -2.93 11.19
CA PHE A 385 0.75 -4.19 10.97
C PHE A 385 1.74 -5.35 10.73
N VAL A 386 2.72 -5.13 9.84
CA VAL A 386 3.70 -6.17 9.50
C VAL A 386 4.67 -6.42 10.65
N GLU A 387 5.17 -5.37 11.31
CA GLU A 387 6.05 -5.47 12.48
C GLU A 387 5.37 -6.23 13.62
N ALA A 388 4.13 -5.88 13.98
CA ALA A 388 3.38 -6.60 15.01
C ALA A 388 3.18 -8.09 14.67
N ALA A 389 2.96 -8.42 13.38
CA ALA A 389 2.88 -9.80 12.92
C ALA A 389 4.22 -10.53 13.05
N LEU A 390 5.33 -9.87 12.71
CA LEU A 390 6.68 -10.40 12.84
C LEU A 390 7.07 -10.61 14.31
N GLU A 391 6.66 -9.74 15.23
CA GLU A 391 7.03 -9.82 16.65
C GLU A 391 6.08 -10.67 17.52
N SER A 392 5.02 -11.19 16.90
CA SER A 392 3.96 -11.89 17.62
C SER A 392 4.42 -13.23 18.20
N ASP A 393 4.99 -14.11 17.39
CA ASP A 393 5.36 -15.49 17.78
C ASP A 393 4.24 -16.20 18.57
N GLY A 394 3.01 -16.07 18.08
CA GLY A 394 1.80 -16.64 18.67
C GLY A 394 1.22 -15.87 19.87
N LYS A 395 1.83 -14.73 20.25
CA LYS A 395 1.34 -13.85 21.33
C LYS A 395 0.70 -12.58 20.77
N PRO A 396 -0.37 -12.05 21.39
CA PRO A 396 -0.95 -10.79 20.95
C PRO A 396 0.06 -9.64 20.99
N ARG A 397 0.14 -8.85 19.90
CA ARG A 397 0.96 -7.64 19.77
C ARG A 397 0.11 -6.49 19.26
N GLU A 398 0.22 -5.33 19.90
CA GLU A 398 -0.42 -4.13 19.38
C GLU A 398 0.31 -3.64 18.13
N ILE A 399 -0.45 -3.08 17.18
CA ILE A 399 0.11 -2.43 15.99
C ILE A 399 0.88 -1.15 16.37
N GLY A 400 0.57 -0.54 17.53
CA GLY A 400 1.32 0.60 18.09
C GLY A 400 1.14 1.93 17.36
N VAL A 401 0.47 1.95 16.21
CA VAL A 401 0.23 3.15 15.38
C VAL A 401 -1.26 3.49 15.39
N LYS A 402 -1.60 4.73 15.78
CA LYS A 402 -2.96 5.25 15.70
C LYS A 402 -3.14 6.06 14.41
N LEU A 403 -4.17 5.72 13.64
CA LEU A 403 -4.63 6.54 12.53
C LEU A 403 -5.48 7.70 13.07
N ALA A 404 -5.39 8.86 12.43
CA ALA A 404 -6.37 9.92 12.64
C ALA A 404 -7.73 9.43 12.08
N VAL A 405 -8.79 9.54 12.90
CA VAL A 405 -10.16 9.12 12.54
C VAL A 405 -10.90 10.26 11.86
#